data_AF-A0A7L5YRQ6-F1
#
_entry.id   AF-A0A7L5YRQ6-F1
#
_cell.length_a   1.000
_cell.length_b   1.000
_cell.length_c   1.000
_cell.angle_alpha   90.00
_cell.angle_beta   90.00
_cell.angle_gamma   90.00
#
_symmetry.space_group_name_H-M   'P 1'
#
loop_
_entity.id
_entity.type
_entity.pdbx_description
1 polymer ?
#
loop_
_entity_poly.entity_id
_entity_poly.type
_entity_poly.pdbx_seq_one_letter_code
_entity_poly.pdbx_strand_id
1 'polypeptide(L)'
;MGASDPDRQPAHGLARRRPGDLFAYAYQPTNQTWQSIPFQIDQVDASGNYTVTDEIPTFDSNDEPVLMVRDLGGPAPPAAWLSLTDRTSQPRVAVKVTDPLNPSDEGWVYVFRTQDSLVITTTDYINFNALNHSFDSPAYSAGLSPLNPGATGWHPGLDSLLIKNHVPTPTDILDRTHIRIGIRPRVRVLPAGAIPVRDRPGSISAARFRPAADDRWAGTHHRR
;
A
#
# COMPACT_ATOMS: atom_id res chain seq x y z
N MET A 1 1.54 -10.51 -38.85
CA MET A 1 0.34 -10.60 -37.98
C MET A 1 0.80 -11.13 -36.63
N GLY A 2 1.25 -10.25 -35.76
CA GLY A 2 1.62 -10.61 -34.38
C GLY A 2 0.40 -10.43 -33.50
N ALA A 3 0.01 -11.49 -32.80
CA ALA A 3 -1.07 -11.43 -31.83
C ALA A 3 -0.73 -10.39 -30.76
N SER A 4 -1.61 -9.40 -30.59
CA SER A 4 -1.58 -8.48 -29.47
C SER A 4 -1.87 -9.27 -28.20
N ASP A 5 -0.85 -9.39 -27.34
CA ASP A 5 -0.97 -9.90 -25.98
C ASP A 5 -1.95 -9.01 -25.18
N PRO A 6 -3.14 -9.51 -24.80
CA PRO A 6 -4.15 -8.71 -24.12
C PRO A 6 -3.75 -8.35 -22.67
N ASP A 7 -2.70 -8.96 -22.11
CA ASP A 7 -2.28 -8.76 -20.72
C ASP A 7 -1.16 -7.73 -20.55
N ARG A 8 -0.65 -7.15 -21.64
CA ARG A 8 0.42 -6.14 -21.57
C ARG A 8 -0.16 -4.73 -21.51
N GLN A 9 -0.87 -4.41 -20.42
CA GLN A 9 -1.19 -3.01 -20.12
C GLN A 9 0.08 -2.27 -19.65
N PRO A 10 0.42 -1.10 -20.22
CA PRO A 10 1.51 -0.28 -19.73
C PRO A 10 1.25 0.10 -18.27
N ALA A 11 2.27 -0.03 -17.43
CA ALA A 11 2.23 0.31 -16.01
C ALA A 11 2.00 1.82 -15.84
N HIS A 12 0.73 2.21 -15.79
CA HIS A 12 0.28 3.51 -15.29
C HIS A 12 0.06 3.38 -13.78
N GLY A 13 0.25 4.47 -13.03
CA GLY A 13 0.29 4.47 -11.58
C GLY A 13 -0.96 3.85 -10.92
N LEU A 14 -0.72 3.29 -9.72
CA LEU A 14 -1.61 2.43 -8.94
C LEU A 14 -2.05 1.18 -9.73
N ALA A 15 -1.42 0.04 -9.39
CA ALA A 15 -1.59 -1.24 -10.07
C ALA A 15 -3.06 -1.66 -10.07
N ARG A 16 -3.71 -1.52 -11.23
CA ARG A 16 -5.15 -1.67 -11.40
C ARG A 16 -5.57 -3.14 -11.41
N ARG A 17 -5.75 -3.74 -10.24
CA ARG A 17 -6.66 -4.89 -10.14
C ARG A 17 -7.93 -4.42 -9.43
N ARG A 18 -8.94 -4.10 -10.23
CA ARG A 18 -10.32 -3.98 -9.74
C ARG A 18 -10.97 -5.33 -10.01
N PRO A 19 -11.65 -5.95 -9.04
CA PRO A 19 -12.68 -6.92 -9.38
C PRO A 19 -13.64 -6.24 -10.37
N GLY A 20 -13.90 -6.87 -11.52
CA GLY A 20 -14.60 -6.24 -12.65
C GLY A 20 -16.03 -5.80 -12.35
N ASP A 21 -16.55 -6.15 -11.17
CA ASP A 21 -17.87 -5.85 -10.65
C ASP A 21 -17.88 -4.82 -9.51
N LEU A 22 -16.73 -4.27 -9.09
CA LEU A 22 -16.65 -3.27 -8.02
C LEU A 22 -16.44 -1.85 -8.53
N PHE A 23 -17.20 -0.92 -7.94
CA PHE A 23 -17.17 0.50 -8.28
C PHE A 23 -17.22 1.37 -7.04
N ALA A 24 -16.41 2.42 -6.99
CA ALA A 24 -16.41 3.41 -5.93
C ALA A 24 -16.90 4.76 -6.47
N TYR A 25 -17.80 5.39 -5.72
CA TYR A 25 -18.41 6.66 -6.08
C TYR A 25 -18.51 7.60 -4.88
N ALA A 26 -18.43 8.90 -5.17
CA ALA A 26 -18.77 9.98 -4.28
C ALA A 26 -20.12 10.58 -4.68
N TYR A 27 -20.99 10.83 -3.71
CA TYR A 27 -22.21 11.59 -3.94
C TYR A 27 -21.94 13.08 -3.74
N GLN A 28 -22.36 13.91 -4.69
CA GLN A 28 -22.20 15.36 -4.66
C GLN A 28 -23.53 16.02 -4.27
N PRO A 29 -23.75 16.42 -3.00
CA PRO A 29 -25.06 16.87 -2.54
C PRO A 29 -25.52 18.16 -3.21
N THR A 30 -24.58 19.05 -3.56
CA THR A 30 -24.85 20.37 -4.15
C THR A 30 -25.57 20.29 -5.48
N ASN A 31 -25.21 19.32 -6.32
CA ASN A 31 -25.80 19.12 -7.64
C ASN A 31 -26.56 17.79 -7.77
N GLN A 32 -26.64 17.01 -6.69
CA GLN A 32 -27.32 15.72 -6.61
C GLN A 32 -26.82 14.70 -7.64
N THR A 33 -25.51 14.69 -7.89
CA THR A 33 -24.89 13.78 -8.86
C THR A 33 -23.94 12.78 -8.21
N TRP A 34 -23.69 11.69 -8.93
CA TRP A 34 -22.70 10.68 -8.56
C TRP A 34 -21.44 10.88 -9.39
N GLN A 35 -20.29 10.86 -8.73
CA GLN A 35 -18.99 10.96 -9.36
C GLN A 35 -18.18 9.69 -9.08
N SER A 36 -17.72 9.01 -10.13
CA SER A 36 -16.82 7.86 -9.98
C SER A 36 -15.47 8.33 -9.45
N ILE A 37 -14.91 7.63 -8.47
CA ILE A 37 -13.61 7.98 -7.89
C ILE A 37 -12.57 6.88 -8.13
N PRO A 38 -11.26 7.22 -8.24
CA PRO A 38 -10.22 6.22 -8.37
C PRO A 38 -10.09 5.45 -7.05
N PHE A 39 -9.94 4.14 -7.16
CA PHE A 39 -9.65 3.27 -6.03
C PHE A 39 -8.86 2.06 -6.52
N GLN A 40 -8.21 1.39 -5.58
CA GLN A 40 -7.45 0.17 -5.76
C GLN A 40 -7.96 -0.86 -4.75
N ILE A 41 -7.80 -2.14 -5.08
CA ILE A 41 -7.95 -3.23 -4.13
C ILE A 41 -6.58 -3.89 -4.01
N ASP A 42 -6.03 -3.90 -2.80
CA ASP A 42 -4.76 -4.52 -2.48
C ASP A 42 -4.95 -5.89 -1.86
N GLN A 43 -4.24 -6.88 -2.38
CA GLN A 43 -4.29 -8.24 -1.85
C GLN A 43 -3.26 -8.42 -0.73
N VAL A 44 -3.70 -8.98 0.39
CA VAL A 44 -2.84 -9.32 1.53
C VAL A 44 -2.76 -10.84 1.69
N ASP A 45 -1.55 -11.40 1.61
CA ASP A 45 -1.34 -12.84 1.78
C ASP A 45 -1.60 -13.29 3.24
N ALA A 46 -1.65 -14.60 3.46
CA ALA A 46 -1.86 -15.16 4.81
C ALA A 46 -0.78 -14.79 5.84
N SER A 47 0.36 -14.25 5.40
CA SER A 47 1.45 -13.77 6.24
C SER A 47 1.38 -12.25 6.50
N GLY A 48 0.37 -11.56 5.95
CA GLY A 48 0.18 -10.12 6.09
C GLY A 48 1.01 -9.29 5.10
N ASN A 49 1.53 -9.86 4.03
CA ASN A 49 2.28 -9.11 3.01
C ASN A 49 1.40 -8.77 1.81
N TYR A 50 1.60 -7.57 1.26
CA TYR A 50 0.98 -7.19 0.00
C TYR A 50 1.52 -8.02 -1.16
N THR A 51 0.62 -8.51 -2.00
CA THR A 51 0.93 -9.38 -3.14
C THR A 51 0.13 -8.96 -4.37
N VAL A 52 0.65 -9.31 -5.55
CA VAL A 52 -0.08 -9.18 -6.83
C VAL A 52 -0.79 -10.48 -7.22
N THR A 53 -0.43 -11.57 -6.56
CA THR A 53 -1.06 -12.88 -6.72
C THR A 53 -2.25 -12.94 -5.78
N ASP A 54 -3.43 -13.11 -6.36
CA ASP A 54 -4.65 -13.31 -5.62
C ASP A 54 -5.06 -14.78 -5.71
N GLU A 55 -5.26 -15.39 -4.55
CA GLU A 55 -5.71 -16.76 -4.41
C GLU A 55 -7.17 -16.95 -4.85
N ILE A 56 -8.01 -15.92 -4.72
CA ILE A 56 -9.44 -15.96 -5.04
C ILE A 56 -9.82 -14.68 -5.81
N PRO A 57 -10.13 -14.74 -7.12
CA PRO A 57 -10.30 -13.57 -8.00
C PRO A 57 -11.60 -12.76 -7.77
N THR A 58 -12.07 -12.66 -6.55
CA THR A 58 -13.27 -11.95 -6.11
C THR A 58 -12.98 -11.21 -4.82
N PHE A 59 -13.63 -10.06 -4.61
CA PHE A 59 -13.49 -9.32 -3.36
C PHE A 59 -13.83 -10.17 -2.13
N ASP A 60 -12.85 -10.41 -1.26
CA ASP A 60 -12.94 -11.27 -0.09
C ASP A 60 -12.35 -10.62 1.19
N SER A 61 -12.12 -11.43 2.22
CA SER A 61 -11.67 -10.98 3.55
C SER A 61 -10.25 -10.43 3.62
N ASN A 62 -9.37 -10.74 2.66
CA ASN A 62 -7.97 -10.25 2.66
C ASN A 62 -7.70 -9.17 1.61
N ASP A 63 -8.76 -8.64 1.00
CA ASP A 63 -8.72 -7.48 0.14
C ASP A 63 -8.82 -6.17 0.94
N GLU A 64 -7.89 -5.25 0.69
CA GLU A 64 -7.87 -3.92 1.29
C GLU A 64 -8.25 -2.84 0.25
N PRO A 65 -9.41 -2.18 0.39
CA PRO A 65 -9.77 -1.09 -0.50
C PRO A 65 -8.98 0.19 -0.17
N VAL A 66 -8.30 0.73 -1.18
CA VAL A 66 -7.50 1.96 -1.08
C VAL A 66 -8.09 3.05 -1.97
N LEU A 67 -8.28 4.24 -1.38
CA LEU A 67 -8.84 5.42 -2.05
C LEU A 67 -8.27 6.70 -1.44
N MET A 68 -8.41 7.83 -2.14
CA MET A 68 -7.98 9.12 -1.60
C MET A 68 -9.13 9.82 -0.87
N VAL A 69 -8.89 10.22 0.39
CA VAL A 69 -9.86 10.94 1.23
C VAL A 69 -10.36 12.24 0.57
N ARG A 70 -9.53 12.87 -0.25
CA ARG A 70 -9.89 14.11 -0.97
C ARG A 70 -11.00 13.94 -2.00
N ASP A 71 -11.30 12.71 -2.41
CA ASP A 71 -12.32 12.41 -3.42
C ASP A 71 -13.67 12.08 -2.79
N LEU A 72 -13.75 12.03 -1.47
CA LEU A 72 -14.98 11.72 -0.77
C LEU A 72 -16.05 12.79 -1.04
N GLY A 73 -17.29 12.34 -1.09
CA GLY A 73 -18.47 13.19 -1.24
C GLY A 73 -19.19 13.40 0.07
N GLY A 74 -20.45 13.84 -0.03
CA GLY A 74 -21.34 13.98 1.12
C GLY A 74 -22.27 12.77 1.32
N PRO A 75 -23.11 12.81 2.37
CA PRO A 75 -24.12 11.80 2.61
C PRO A 75 -25.17 11.80 1.48
N ALA A 76 -25.46 10.62 0.92
CA ALA A 76 -26.47 10.41 -0.09
C ALA A 76 -27.80 10.10 0.60
N PRO A 77 -28.90 10.81 0.27
CA PRO A 77 -30.20 10.46 0.80
C PRO A 77 -30.63 9.09 0.26
N PRO A 78 -31.47 8.33 0.99
CA PRO A 78 -31.90 6.99 0.58
C PRO A 78 -32.47 6.91 -0.85
N ALA A 79 -33.15 7.97 -1.30
CA ALA A 79 -33.74 8.05 -2.64
C ALA A 79 -32.71 8.30 -3.77
N ALA A 80 -31.50 8.79 -3.45
CA ALA A 80 -30.50 9.14 -4.46
C ALA A 80 -29.59 7.98 -4.87
N TRP A 81 -29.63 6.83 -4.18
CA TRP A 81 -28.79 5.68 -4.51
C TRP A 81 -28.98 5.25 -5.96
N LEU A 82 -27.88 4.92 -6.66
CA LEU A 82 -27.91 4.43 -8.04
C LEU A 82 -28.91 3.28 -8.19
N SER A 83 -29.74 3.37 -9.24
CA SER A 83 -30.68 2.32 -9.61
C SER A 83 -29.96 1.27 -10.44
N LEU A 84 -29.63 0.15 -9.80
CA LEU A 84 -28.93 -0.98 -10.42
C LEU A 84 -29.90 -2.14 -10.67
N THR A 85 -29.61 -3.00 -11.63
CA THR A 85 -30.48 -4.14 -11.97
C THR A 85 -30.43 -5.26 -10.92
N ASP A 86 -29.33 -5.36 -10.17
CA ASP A 86 -29.02 -6.43 -9.22
C ASP A 86 -29.04 -5.97 -7.76
N ARG A 87 -29.80 -4.91 -7.49
CA ARG A 87 -29.90 -4.21 -6.20
C ARG A 87 -30.16 -5.09 -4.97
N THR A 88 -30.78 -6.25 -5.14
CA THR A 88 -31.17 -7.18 -4.05
C THR A 88 -30.18 -8.33 -3.86
N SER A 89 -29.38 -8.64 -4.87
CA SER A 89 -28.40 -9.72 -4.83
C SER A 89 -26.99 -9.24 -4.56
N GLN A 90 -26.71 -7.93 -4.74
CA GLN A 90 -25.39 -7.37 -4.54
C GLN A 90 -25.35 -6.30 -3.43
N PRO A 91 -24.38 -6.40 -2.50
CA PRO A 91 -24.24 -5.43 -1.40
C PRO A 91 -23.84 -4.05 -1.94
N ARG A 92 -24.35 -3.02 -1.27
CA ARG A 92 -23.94 -1.64 -1.48
C ARG A 92 -23.59 -1.05 -0.12
N VAL A 93 -22.42 -0.44 -0.03
CA VAL A 93 -21.85 -0.01 1.24
C VAL A 93 -21.62 1.48 1.19
N ALA A 94 -22.07 2.19 2.22
CA ALA A 94 -21.68 3.57 2.48
C ALA A 94 -20.59 3.55 3.56
N VAL A 95 -19.43 4.10 3.24
CA VAL A 95 -18.32 4.23 4.18
C VAL A 95 -18.20 5.70 4.55
N LYS A 96 -18.37 5.98 5.84
CA LYS A 96 -18.14 7.30 6.43
C LYS A 96 -16.69 7.36 6.91
N VAL A 97 -15.97 8.39 6.49
CA VAL A 97 -14.64 8.73 6.99
C VAL A 97 -14.76 10.00 7.80
N THR A 98 -14.12 10.03 8.97
CA THR A 98 -14.13 11.18 9.89
C THR A 98 -12.71 11.50 10.31
N ASP A 99 -12.37 12.78 10.39
CA ASP A 99 -11.15 13.20 11.09
C ASP A 99 -11.35 13.00 12.60
N PRO A 100 -10.54 12.16 13.28
CA PRO A 100 -10.67 11.96 14.72
C PRO A 100 -10.36 13.21 15.55
N LEU A 101 -9.60 14.17 15.02
CA LEU A 101 -9.31 15.44 15.69
C LEU A 101 -10.41 16.47 15.47
N ASN A 102 -11.15 16.37 14.36
CA ASN A 102 -12.30 17.19 14.09
C ASN A 102 -13.46 16.34 13.55
N PRO A 103 -14.27 15.71 14.41
CA PRO A 103 -15.31 14.77 13.97
C PRO A 103 -16.41 15.36 13.07
N SER A 104 -16.51 16.70 12.97
CA SER A 104 -17.39 17.34 12.01
C SER A 104 -16.85 17.34 10.58
N ASP A 105 -15.54 17.13 10.41
CA ASP A 105 -14.90 16.95 9.12
C ASP A 105 -15.09 15.49 8.71
N GLU A 106 -16.14 15.28 7.91
CA GLU A 106 -16.54 13.96 7.44
C GLU A 106 -16.68 13.92 5.92
N GLY A 107 -16.46 12.73 5.35
CA GLY A 107 -16.64 12.44 3.94
C GLY A 107 -17.22 11.05 3.75
N TRP A 108 -17.86 10.83 2.61
CA TRP A 108 -18.53 9.58 2.29
C TRP A 108 -18.07 9.02 0.94
N VAL A 109 -17.85 7.71 0.89
CA VAL A 109 -17.71 6.92 -0.33
C VAL A 109 -18.75 5.82 -0.34
N TYR A 110 -19.22 5.50 -1.55
CA TYR A 110 -20.21 4.47 -1.79
C TYR A 110 -19.59 3.42 -2.70
N VAL A 111 -19.54 2.20 -2.19
CA VAL A 111 -19.04 1.04 -2.92
C VAL A 111 -20.22 0.24 -3.42
N PHE A 112 -20.24 0.01 -4.72
CA PHE A 112 -21.23 -0.77 -5.42
C PHE A 112 -20.57 -2.01 -5.98
N ARG A 113 -21.12 -3.17 -5.64
CA ARG A 113 -20.89 -4.39 -6.40
C ARG A 113 -22.04 -4.54 -7.40
N THR A 114 -21.75 -4.64 -8.69
CA THR A 114 -22.79 -4.81 -9.71
C THR A 114 -22.25 -5.40 -11.01
N GLN A 115 -23.13 -6.07 -11.77
CA GLN A 115 -22.89 -6.46 -13.16
C GLN A 115 -23.25 -5.35 -14.15
N ASP A 116 -23.90 -4.27 -13.70
CA ASP A 116 -24.21 -3.13 -14.54
C ASP A 116 -22.93 -2.42 -14.97
N SER A 117 -22.90 -1.97 -16.23
CA SER A 117 -21.82 -1.11 -16.72
C SER A 117 -21.92 0.27 -16.10
N LEU A 118 -21.11 0.51 -15.08
CA LEU A 118 -20.98 1.82 -14.45
C LEU A 118 -19.79 2.61 -15.00
N VAL A 119 -19.91 3.94 -14.92
CA VAL A 119 -18.84 4.86 -15.34
C VAL A 119 -17.63 4.68 -14.43
N ILE A 120 -16.48 4.35 -15.02
CA ILE A 120 -15.21 4.35 -14.32
C ILE A 120 -14.45 5.65 -14.59
N THR A 121 -13.78 6.16 -13.57
CA THR A 121 -12.85 7.27 -13.75
C THR A 121 -11.53 6.79 -14.35
N THR A 122 -11.00 7.61 -15.26
CA THR A 122 -9.67 7.47 -15.85
C THR A 122 -8.64 8.35 -15.15
N THR A 123 -9.05 9.16 -14.17
CA THR A 123 -8.16 10.00 -13.37
C THR A 123 -7.09 9.15 -12.71
N ASP A 124 -5.84 9.53 -12.92
CA ASP A 124 -4.67 8.99 -12.25
C ASP A 124 -4.07 10.08 -11.35
N TYR A 125 -3.52 9.67 -10.22
CA TYR A 125 -2.86 10.55 -9.27
C TYR A 125 -1.37 10.62 -9.44
N ILE A 126 -0.79 9.59 -10.05
CA ILE A 126 0.64 9.43 -10.15
C ILE A 126 0.96 8.93 -11.55
N ASN A 127 1.81 9.65 -12.26
CA ASN A 127 2.38 9.16 -13.49
C ASN A 127 3.64 8.34 -13.17
N PHE A 128 3.69 7.09 -13.62
CA PHE A 128 4.89 6.28 -13.53
C PHE A 128 5.71 6.39 -14.82
N ASN A 129 6.97 6.80 -14.68
CA ASN A 129 7.95 6.82 -15.75
C ASN A 129 8.82 5.56 -15.65
N ALA A 130 8.56 4.60 -16.55
CA ALA A 130 9.30 3.34 -16.59
C ALA A 130 10.77 3.49 -17.02
N LEU A 131 11.15 4.55 -17.74
CA LEU A 131 12.55 4.77 -18.14
C LEU A 131 13.41 5.20 -16.94
N ASN A 132 12.84 6.05 -16.09
CA ASN A 132 13.54 6.62 -14.95
C ASN A 132 13.18 5.93 -13.63
N HIS A 133 12.31 4.90 -13.69
CA HIS A 133 11.69 4.25 -12.52
C HIS A 133 11.20 5.27 -11.49
N SER A 134 10.47 6.29 -11.93
CA SER A 134 10.04 7.39 -11.07
C SER A 134 8.54 7.61 -11.11
N PHE A 135 7.98 7.96 -9.97
CA PHE A 135 6.62 8.46 -9.80
C PHE A 135 6.60 9.98 -9.86
N ASP A 136 5.62 10.54 -10.55
CA ASP A 136 5.43 11.97 -10.66
C ASP A 136 3.96 12.35 -10.40
N SER A 137 3.73 13.31 -9.52
CA SER A 137 2.41 13.89 -9.26
C SER A 137 2.52 15.42 -9.18
N PRO A 138 1.41 16.15 -9.13
CA PRO A 138 1.44 17.58 -8.84
C PRO A 138 2.04 17.93 -7.46
N ALA A 139 2.00 17.00 -6.50
CA ALA A 139 2.45 17.24 -5.13
C ALA A 139 3.90 16.80 -4.87
N TYR A 140 4.34 15.70 -5.50
CA TYR A 140 5.68 15.14 -5.29
C TYR A 140 6.19 14.39 -6.52
N SER A 141 7.50 14.19 -6.57
CA SER A 141 8.17 13.20 -7.42
C SER A 141 8.96 12.24 -6.55
N ALA A 142 9.01 10.96 -6.90
CA ALA A 142 9.74 9.95 -6.14
C ALA A 142 10.46 9.00 -7.10
N GLY A 143 11.77 8.82 -6.96
CA GLY A 143 12.56 7.87 -7.76
C GLY A 143 12.77 6.56 -7.03
N LEU A 144 12.70 5.45 -7.76
CA LEU A 144 13.07 4.13 -7.25
C LEU A 144 14.54 3.84 -7.58
N SER A 145 15.26 3.35 -6.58
CA SER A 145 16.65 2.91 -6.75
C SER A 145 16.68 1.77 -7.76
N PRO A 146 17.49 1.89 -8.82
CA PRO A 146 17.61 0.81 -9.79
C PRO A 146 18.14 -0.43 -9.07
N LEU A 147 17.55 -1.60 -9.37
CA LEU A 147 18.17 -2.86 -8.99
C LEU A 147 19.55 -2.92 -9.65
N ASN A 148 20.59 -3.24 -8.86
CA ASN A 148 21.88 -3.57 -9.46
C ASN A 148 21.69 -4.71 -10.47
N PRO A 149 22.29 -4.65 -11.68
CA PRO A 149 22.22 -5.74 -12.63
C PRO A 149 22.62 -7.06 -11.98
N GLY A 150 21.74 -8.06 -12.01
CA GLY A 150 21.96 -9.38 -11.39
C GLY A 150 21.57 -9.50 -9.90
N ALA A 151 21.03 -8.45 -9.28
CA ALA A 151 20.47 -8.54 -7.94
C ALA A 151 19.19 -9.40 -7.94
N THR A 152 19.23 -10.51 -7.20
CA THR A 152 18.05 -11.31 -6.86
C THR A 152 17.58 -10.88 -5.48
N GLY A 153 16.60 -9.98 -5.43
CA GLY A 153 16.02 -9.47 -4.19
C GLY A 153 15.16 -8.23 -4.41
N TRP A 154 13.95 -8.25 -3.83
CA TRP A 154 13.02 -7.12 -3.83
C TRP A 154 13.47 -6.07 -2.81
N HIS A 155 14.17 -5.05 -3.25
CA HIS A 155 14.14 -3.74 -2.58
C HIS A 155 14.39 -2.64 -3.62
N PRO A 156 13.37 -2.22 -4.39
CA PRO A 156 13.41 -0.90 -4.99
C PRO A 156 13.28 0.09 -3.83
N GLY A 157 14.40 0.39 -3.18
CA GLY A 157 14.45 1.46 -2.18
C GLY A 157 14.09 2.78 -2.85
N LEU A 158 13.60 3.74 -2.09
CA LEU A 158 13.42 5.09 -2.59
C LEU A 158 14.80 5.74 -2.80
N ASP A 159 15.10 6.18 -4.02
CA ASP A 159 16.36 6.86 -4.39
C ASP A 159 16.24 8.37 -4.28
N SER A 160 15.06 8.92 -4.59
CA SER A 160 14.79 10.35 -4.47
C SER A 160 13.35 10.65 -4.07
N LEU A 161 13.15 11.75 -3.35
CA LEU A 161 11.85 12.32 -3.05
C LEU A 161 11.95 13.85 -3.18
N LEU A 162 11.08 14.43 -4.00
CA LEU A 162 10.92 15.86 -4.16
C LEU A 162 9.48 16.24 -3.88
N ILE A 163 9.26 17.23 -3.01
CA ILE A 163 7.93 17.83 -2.77
C ILE A 163 7.83 19.11 -3.61
N LYS A 164 6.81 19.23 -4.46
CA LYS A 164 6.71 20.31 -5.48
C LYS A 164 5.98 21.57 -5.00
N ASN A 165 4.97 21.42 -4.15
CA ASN A 165 4.11 22.52 -3.72
C ASN A 165 4.28 22.84 -2.23
N HIS A 166 5.52 23.08 -1.80
CA HIS A 166 5.77 23.53 -0.44
C HIS A 166 5.56 25.05 -0.34
N VAL A 167 4.47 25.45 0.30
CA VAL A 167 4.35 26.80 0.88
C VAL A 167 4.85 26.67 2.31
N PRO A 168 5.89 27.42 2.73
CA PRO A 168 6.36 27.37 4.11
C PRO A 168 5.25 27.86 5.04
N THR A 169 4.59 26.91 5.72
CA THR A 169 3.74 27.20 6.87
C THR A 169 4.56 26.98 8.14
N PRO A 170 4.15 27.52 9.31
CA PRO A 170 4.84 27.26 10.58
C PRO A 170 4.92 25.77 10.96
N THR A 171 4.14 24.91 10.29
CA THR A 171 4.23 23.46 10.33
C THR A 171 4.81 22.96 9.01
N ASP A 172 5.97 22.30 9.05
CA ASP A 172 6.62 21.80 7.85
C ASP A 172 5.91 20.51 7.39
N ILE A 173 5.90 20.22 6.08
CA ILE A 173 5.43 18.94 5.55
C ILE A 173 6.26 17.78 6.11
N LEU A 174 7.51 18.03 6.49
CA LEU A 174 8.36 17.07 7.21
C LEU A 174 7.80 16.72 8.60
N ASP A 175 7.05 17.62 9.25
CA ASP A 175 6.41 17.33 10.55
C ASP A 175 5.25 16.34 10.43
N ARG A 176 4.68 16.19 9.22
CA ARG A 176 3.56 15.26 8.92
C ARG A 176 4.00 14.00 8.18
N THR A 177 5.21 13.99 7.61
CA THR A 177 5.70 12.86 6.81
C THR A 177 6.41 11.86 7.71
N HIS A 178 5.74 10.76 8.05
CA HIS A 178 6.38 9.63 8.72
C HIS A 178 7.14 8.77 7.69
N ILE A 179 8.46 8.92 7.62
CA ILE A 179 9.33 8.02 6.85
C ILE A 179 9.89 6.95 7.80
N ARG A 180 9.52 5.68 7.60
CA ARG A 180 10.11 4.55 8.32
C ARG A 180 11.05 3.78 7.38
N ILE A 181 12.35 3.86 7.65
CA ILE A 181 13.37 3.10 6.91
C ILE A 181 13.78 1.90 7.76
N GLY A 182 13.36 0.71 7.35
CA GLY A 182 13.82 -0.55 7.94
C GLY A 182 15.06 -1.07 7.22
N ILE A 183 16.25 -0.85 7.77
CA ILE A 183 17.48 -1.49 7.27
C ILE A 183 17.65 -2.82 8.02
N ARG A 184 17.57 -3.95 7.31
CA ARG A 184 17.99 -5.25 7.85
C ARG A 184 19.41 -5.57 7.36
N PRO A 185 20.48 -5.25 8.12
CA PRO A 185 21.82 -5.61 7.71
C PRO A 185 21.95 -7.14 7.66
N ARG A 186 22.24 -7.69 6.49
CA ARG A 186 22.72 -9.08 6.38
C ARG A 186 24.19 -9.10 6.80
N VAL A 187 24.45 -9.37 8.08
CA VAL A 187 25.80 -9.71 8.54
C VAL A 187 26.15 -11.08 7.97
N ARG A 188 26.97 -11.11 6.92
CA ARG A 188 27.58 -12.36 6.46
C ARG A 188 28.71 -12.69 7.43
N VAL A 189 28.44 -13.56 8.41
CA VAL A 189 29.50 -14.18 9.20
C VAL A 189 30.28 -15.08 8.23
N LEU A 190 31.49 -14.65 7.86
CA LEU A 190 32.40 -15.53 7.14
C LEU A 190 32.74 -16.71 8.05
N PRO A 191 32.77 -17.95 7.53
CA PRO A 191 33.20 -19.10 8.33
C PRO A 191 34.58 -18.80 8.92
N ALA A 192 34.73 -19.12 10.21
CA ALA A 192 36.01 -18.99 10.90
C ALA A 192 37.07 -19.77 10.13
N GLY A 193 38.00 -19.06 9.47
CA GLY A 193 39.03 -19.65 8.61
C GLY A 193 39.27 -18.96 7.26
N ALA A 194 38.40 -18.03 6.83
CA ALA A 194 38.60 -17.30 5.57
C ALA A 194 39.52 -16.07 5.66
N ILE A 195 40.15 -15.84 6.81
CA ILE A 195 41.26 -14.87 6.90
C ILE A 195 42.50 -15.61 6.40
N PRO A 196 43.18 -15.16 5.33
CA PRO A 196 44.49 -15.70 5.00
C PRO A 196 45.42 -15.39 6.18
N VAL A 197 45.68 -16.43 6.98
CA VAL A 197 46.65 -16.40 8.06
C VAL A 197 48.01 -16.19 7.40
N ARG A 198 48.55 -14.97 7.50
CA ARG A 198 50.00 -14.79 7.38
C ARG A 198 50.60 -15.47 8.60
N ASP A 199 51.36 -16.53 8.37
CA ASP A 199 52.10 -17.28 9.38
C ASP A 199 52.76 -16.34 10.40
N ARG A 200 52.29 -16.40 11.64
CA ARG A 200 53.08 -16.07 12.82
C ARG A 200 52.82 -17.11 13.90
N PRO A 201 53.85 -17.85 14.33
CA PRO A 201 53.68 -18.83 15.40
C PRO A 201 53.59 -18.09 16.73
N GLY A 202 52.46 -18.23 17.43
CA GLY A 202 52.34 -17.77 18.81
C GLY A 202 50.92 -17.50 19.29
N SER A 203 50.42 -18.42 20.12
CA SER A 203 49.28 -18.30 21.04
C SER A 203 47.85 -18.45 20.49
N ILE A 204 47.21 -19.55 20.92
CA ILE A 204 45.78 -19.83 20.85
C ILE A 204 45.21 -19.51 22.23
N SER A 205 44.22 -18.61 22.32
CA SER A 205 43.32 -18.52 23.48
C SER A 205 41.88 -18.59 22.99
N ALA A 206 41.20 -19.67 23.39
CA ALA A 206 39.83 -19.98 23.04
C ALA A 206 38.85 -19.09 23.81
N ALA A 207 37.95 -18.40 23.11
CA ALA A 207 36.74 -17.83 23.71
C ALA A 207 35.58 -18.82 23.51
N ARG A 208 35.18 -19.50 24.59
CA ARG A 208 33.93 -20.30 24.62
C ARG A 208 32.74 -19.36 24.71
N PHE A 209 31.83 -19.43 23.75
CA PHE A 209 30.49 -18.85 23.88
C PHE A 209 29.54 -19.93 24.39
N ARG A 210 28.88 -19.69 25.53
CA ARG A 210 27.78 -20.54 26.03
C ARG A 210 26.45 -19.97 25.51
N PRO A 211 25.53 -20.79 24.99
CA PRO A 211 24.16 -20.35 24.74
C PRO A 211 23.40 -20.29 26.07
N ALA A 212 22.69 -19.19 26.32
CA ALA A 212 21.69 -19.13 27.39
C ALA A 212 20.44 -19.87 26.92
N ALA A 213 20.10 -20.93 27.65
CA ALA A 213 18.82 -21.61 27.51
C ALA A 213 17.76 -20.87 28.33
N ASP A 214 16.57 -20.72 27.75
CA ASP A 214 15.32 -20.50 28.45
C ASP A 214 15.11 -21.55 29.54
N ASP A 215 14.76 -21.14 30.77
CA ASP A 215 13.69 -21.79 31.54
C ASP A 215 13.30 -21.00 32.81
N ARG A 216 11.97 -20.81 32.97
CA ARG A 216 11.18 -20.60 34.21
C ARG A 216 11.24 -19.24 34.92
N TRP A 217 10.07 -18.68 35.21
CA TRP A 217 9.37 -18.87 36.49
C TRP A 217 7.92 -18.37 36.42
N ALA A 218 6.98 -19.30 36.58
CA ALA A 218 5.61 -19.03 37.00
C ALA A 218 5.61 -18.58 38.47
N GLY A 219 4.66 -17.73 38.85
CA GLY A 219 4.50 -17.28 40.23
C GLY A 219 3.19 -16.54 40.48
N THR A 220 2.08 -17.28 40.47
CA THR A 220 0.83 -16.87 41.13
C THR A 220 0.96 -17.15 42.63
N HIS A 221 0.58 -16.22 43.53
CA HIS A 221 -0.18 -16.51 44.76
C HIS A 221 -0.53 -15.24 45.60
N HIS A 222 -1.84 -15.11 45.83
CA HIS A 222 -2.59 -14.69 47.03
C HIS A 222 -2.20 -13.51 47.97
N ARG A 223 -3.23 -12.65 48.15
CA ARG A 223 -3.81 -12.09 49.39
C ARG A 223 -2.84 -11.61 50.49
N ARG A 224 -2.93 -10.32 50.80
CA ARG A 224 -3.72 -9.79 51.94
C ARG A 224 -4.26 -8.41 51.59
#